data_AF-A0A920N284-F1
#
_entry.id   AF-A0A920N284-F1
#
_cell.length_a   1.000
_cell.length_b   1.000
_cell.length_c   1.000
_cell.angle_alpha   90.00
_cell.angle_beta   90.00
_cell.angle_gamma   90.00
#
_symmetry.space_group_name_H-M   'P 1'
#
loop_
_entity.id
_entity.type
_entity.pdbx_description
1 polymer ?
#
loop_
_entity_poly.entity_id
_entity_poly.type
_entity_poly.pdbx_seq_one_letter_code
_entity_poly.pdbx_strand_id
1 'polypeptide(L)'
;MRICRIDLAAGYVMTGVFGLAMVVLATGLETSGSGSRLLVDLADRLQDRLGAAGHFARWAFLIGAWGAIFSSLLGVWQSVPYLFADTWSLWGSREVGQQISTRSWPYRGWLLALATIPLAGLWTRFAEIQKWYAIVGAAFLPAVAVALLVLGRRRSLVGEKLATRWIGLLALVAVLLFYLLAGGLEVHKRLSGT
;
A
#
# COMPACT_ATOMS: atom_id res chain seq x y z
N MET A 1 -6.63 -21.16 -7.95
CA MET A 1 -5.30 -21.03 -7.29
C MET A 1 -4.13 -20.86 -8.25
N ARG A 2 -3.87 -21.76 -9.22
CA ARG A 2 -2.75 -21.56 -10.17
C ARG A 2 -2.88 -20.25 -10.96
N ILE A 3 -4.07 -19.96 -11.47
CA ILE A 3 -4.36 -18.71 -12.20
C ILE A 3 -4.10 -17.48 -11.31
N CYS A 4 -4.64 -17.44 -10.09
CA CYS A 4 -4.38 -16.34 -9.15
C CYS A 4 -2.89 -16.15 -8.82
N ARG A 5 -2.11 -17.23 -8.77
CA ARG A 5 -0.64 -17.14 -8.53
C ARG A 5 0.09 -16.56 -9.74
N ILE A 6 -0.32 -16.93 -10.95
CA ILE A 6 0.25 -16.37 -12.18
C ILE A 6 -0.11 -14.90 -12.29
N ASP A 7 -1.36 -14.54 -11.99
CA ASP A 7 -1.85 -13.16 -11.98
C ASP A 7 -1.07 -12.30 -10.97
N LEU A 8 -0.94 -12.76 -9.72
CA LEU A 8 -0.10 -12.10 -8.71
C LEU A 8 1.36 -11.99 -9.15
N ALA A 9 1.94 -13.06 -9.70
CA ALA A 9 3.32 -13.06 -10.15
C ALA A 9 3.54 -12.05 -11.29
N ALA A 10 2.64 -11.99 -12.26
CA ALA A 10 2.68 -11.01 -13.34
C ALA A 10 2.57 -9.59 -12.78
N GLY A 11 1.63 -9.34 -11.86
CA GLY A 11 1.48 -8.04 -11.20
C GLY A 11 2.73 -7.60 -10.44
N TYR A 12 3.35 -8.48 -9.66
CA TYR A 12 4.59 -8.18 -8.93
C TYR A 12 5.78 -7.95 -9.86
N VAL A 13 5.93 -8.76 -10.92
CA VAL A 13 6.97 -8.57 -11.93
C VAL A 13 6.81 -7.21 -12.61
N MET A 14 5.61 -6.87 -13.07
CA MET A 14 5.33 -5.58 -13.70
C MET A 14 5.60 -4.42 -12.74
N THR A 15 5.20 -4.53 -11.48
CA THR A 15 5.47 -3.52 -10.45
C THR A 15 6.96 -3.34 -10.21
N GLY A 16 7.72 -4.44 -10.15
CA GLY A 16 9.17 -4.41 -9.97
C GLY A 16 9.90 -3.79 -11.17
N VAL A 17 9.53 -4.17 -12.40
CA VAL A 17 10.08 -3.59 -13.63
C VAL A 17 9.78 -2.10 -13.71
N PHE A 18 8.54 -1.70 -13.43
CA PHE A 18 8.15 -0.30 -13.40
C PHE A 18 8.94 0.47 -12.33
N GLY A 19 9.03 -0.05 -11.10
CA GLY A 19 9.80 0.57 -10.02
C GLY A 19 11.28 0.75 -10.37
N LEU A 20 11.90 -0.26 -10.99
CA LEU A 20 13.29 -0.17 -11.45
C LEU A 20 13.45 0.89 -12.54
N ALA A 21 12.54 0.92 -13.52
CA ALA A 21 12.53 1.94 -14.56
C ALA A 21 12.40 3.35 -13.96
N MET A 22 11.54 3.52 -12.95
CA MET A 22 11.39 4.79 -12.24
C MET A 22 12.65 5.21 -11.49
N VAL A 23 13.34 4.28 -10.84
CA VAL A 23 14.64 4.57 -10.20
C VAL A 23 15.65 5.06 -11.23
N VAL A 24 15.74 4.40 -12.39
CA VAL A 24 16.64 4.81 -13.48
C VAL A 24 16.26 6.20 -14.01
N LEU A 25 14.98 6.48 -14.22
CA LEU A 25 14.50 7.78 -14.69
C LEU A 25 14.74 8.91 -13.68
N ALA A 26 14.66 8.60 -12.38
CA ALA A 26 14.89 9.56 -11.30
C ALA A 26 16.37 9.92 -11.09
N THR A 27 17.31 9.19 -11.70
CA THR A 27 18.74 9.47 -11.53
C THR A 27 19.10 10.90 -12.00
N GLY A 28 19.69 11.67 -11.10
CA GLY A 28 20.13 13.06 -11.37
C GLY A 28 19.00 14.10 -11.40
N LEU A 29 17.78 13.76 -10.95
CA LEU A 29 16.74 14.76 -10.68
C LEU A 29 16.91 15.31 -9.26
N GLU A 30 17.44 16.52 -9.14
CA GLU A 30 17.39 17.29 -7.90
C GLU A 30 16.12 18.14 -7.90
N THR A 31 15.02 17.60 -7.37
CA THR A 31 13.77 18.37 -7.27
C THR A 31 13.47 18.72 -5.82
N SER A 32 13.55 20.01 -5.49
CA SER A 32 13.18 20.59 -4.20
C SER A 32 11.70 21.04 -4.17
N GLY A 33 10.76 20.16 -4.57
CA GLY A 33 9.37 20.56 -4.80
C GLY A 33 8.30 19.49 -4.52
N SER A 34 7.04 19.94 -4.45
CA SER A 34 5.82 19.15 -4.26
C SER A 34 5.73 17.94 -5.21
N GLY A 35 5.11 16.84 -4.75
CA GLY A 35 5.03 15.58 -5.49
C GLY A 35 4.40 15.67 -6.88
N SER A 36 3.53 16.66 -7.15
CA SER A 36 2.98 16.90 -8.49
C SER A 36 4.03 17.40 -9.48
N ARG A 37 4.98 18.21 -9.02
CA ARG A 37 6.07 18.75 -9.85
C ARG A 37 7.06 17.64 -10.22
N LEU A 38 7.38 16.78 -9.26
CA LEU A 38 8.21 15.59 -9.51
C LEU A 38 7.66 14.70 -10.63
N LEU A 39 6.34 14.47 -10.68
CA LEU A 39 5.73 13.66 -11.74
C LEU A 39 5.87 14.31 -13.13
N VAL A 40 5.71 15.63 -13.21
CA VAL A 40 5.87 16.36 -14.48
C VAL A 40 7.35 16.37 -14.90
N ASP A 41 8.27 16.61 -13.97
CA ASP A 41 9.71 16.62 -14.24
C ASP A 41 10.20 15.23 -14.74
N LEU A 42 9.68 14.15 -14.16
CA LEU A 42 9.93 12.77 -14.64
C LEU A 42 9.38 12.53 -16.05
N ALA A 43 8.20 13.08 -16.35
CA ALA A 43 7.58 12.95 -17.66
C ALA A 43 8.34 13.75 -18.74
N ASP A 44 8.80 14.96 -18.41
CA ASP A 44 9.66 15.78 -19.25
C ASP A 44 11.00 15.09 -19.50
N ARG A 45 11.58 14.50 -18.45
CA ARG A 45 12.83 13.73 -18.58
C ARG A 45 12.66 12.53 -19.51
N LEU A 46 11.55 11.83 -19.41
CA LEU A 46 11.22 10.72 -20.31
C LEU A 46 11.08 11.20 -21.76
N GLN A 47 10.45 12.36 -21.97
CA GLN A 47 10.33 12.98 -23.29
C GLN A 47 11.71 13.23 -23.92
N ASP A 48 12.60 13.88 -23.17
CA ASP A 48 13.94 14.25 -23.66
C ASP A 48 14.78 13.03 -24.02
N ARG A 49 14.64 11.94 -23.26
CA ARG A 49 15.41 10.71 -23.48
C ARG A 49 14.93 9.88 -24.67
N LEU A 50 13.64 9.99 -25.05
CA LEU A 50 13.04 9.21 -26.15
C LEU A 50 12.96 9.96 -27.49
N GLY A 51 13.39 11.23 -27.54
CA GLY A 51 13.49 12.00 -28.78
C GLY A 51 12.17 12.08 -29.53
N ALA A 52 12.12 11.58 -30.78
CA ALA A 52 10.94 11.65 -31.64
C ALA A 52 9.69 10.95 -31.05
N ALA A 53 9.86 9.91 -30.23
CA ALA A 53 8.77 9.22 -29.53
C ALA A 53 8.47 9.81 -28.13
N GLY A 54 9.23 10.83 -27.71
CA GLY A 54 9.18 11.38 -26.36
C GLY A 54 7.83 11.98 -25.99
N HIS A 55 7.19 12.72 -26.90
CA HIS A 55 5.89 13.36 -26.61
C HIS A 55 4.81 12.33 -26.30
N PHE A 56 4.78 11.22 -27.04
CA PHE A 56 3.86 10.12 -26.76
C PHE A 56 4.17 9.49 -25.40
N ALA A 57 5.46 9.21 -25.12
CA ALA A 57 5.88 8.60 -23.87
C ALA A 57 5.53 9.46 -22.64
N ARG A 58 5.69 10.78 -22.74
CA ARG A 58 5.27 11.74 -21.70
C ARG A 58 3.78 11.60 -21.40
N TRP A 59 2.92 11.66 -22.41
CA TRP A 59 1.47 11.57 -22.20
C TRP A 59 1.04 10.21 -21.70
N ALA A 60 1.62 9.12 -22.24
CA ALA A 60 1.39 7.77 -21.74
C ALA A 60 1.77 7.64 -20.26
N PHE A 61 2.91 8.21 -19.86
CA PHE A 61 3.34 8.26 -18.46
C PHE A 61 2.40 9.07 -17.58
N LEU A 62 2.02 10.28 -17.99
CA LEU A 62 1.13 11.14 -17.20
C LEU A 62 -0.27 10.54 -17.03
N ILE A 63 -0.84 9.95 -18.09
CA ILE A 63 -2.12 9.25 -18.03
C ILE A 63 -2.01 8.02 -17.14
N GLY A 64 -0.92 7.26 -17.25
CA GLY A 64 -0.65 6.11 -16.39
C GLY A 64 -0.50 6.50 -14.91
N ALA A 65 0.27 7.55 -14.61
CA ALA A 65 0.45 8.08 -13.27
C ALA A 65 -0.87 8.57 -12.67
N TRP A 66 -1.68 9.31 -13.46
CA TRP A 66 -3.02 9.72 -13.07
C TRP A 66 -3.91 8.51 -12.77
N GLY A 67 -3.94 7.51 -13.67
CA GLY A 67 -4.72 6.30 -13.48
C GLY A 67 -4.31 5.51 -12.23
N ALA A 68 -3.01 5.40 -11.96
CA ALA A 68 -2.48 4.73 -10.78
C ALA A 68 -2.88 5.44 -9.48
N ILE A 69 -2.73 6.77 -9.42
CA ILE A 69 -3.13 7.58 -8.26
C ILE A 69 -4.64 7.49 -8.05
N PHE A 70 -5.42 7.69 -9.11
CA PHE A 70 -6.88 7.66 -9.05
C PHE A 70 -7.42 6.30 -8.61
N SER A 71 -6.87 5.20 -9.17
CA SER A 71 -7.23 3.84 -8.79
C SER A 71 -6.88 3.55 -7.33
N SER A 72 -5.72 4.01 -6.84
CA SER A 72 -5.31 3.85 -5.44
C SER A 72 -6.27 4.58 -4.48
N LEU A 73 -6.67 5.82 -4.81
CA LEU A 73 -7.63 6.61 -4.03
C LEU A 73 -9.00 5.92 -3.98
N LEU A 74 -9.52 5.47 -5.14
CA LEU A 74 -10.79 4.73 -5.20
C LEU A 74 -10.73 3.41 -4.42
N GLY A 75 -9.60 2.71 -4.45
CA GLY A 75 -9.38 1.47 -3.72
C GLY A 75 -9.57 1.68 -2.22
N VAL A 76 -8.93 2.68 -1.63
CA VAL A 76 -9.06 3.02 -0.20
C VAL A 76 -10.48 3.49 0.12
N TRP A 77 -11.06 4.34 -0.73
CA TRP A 77 -12.40 4.89 -0.56
C TRP A 77 -13.48 3.82 -0.41
N GLN A 78 -13.35 2.70 -1.12
CA GLN A 78 -14.30 1.58 -1.03
C GLN A 78 -13.87 0.55 0.01
N SER A 79 -12.58 0.23 0.09
CA SER A 79 -12.08 -0.88 0.89
C SER A 79 -12.15 -0.60 2.39
N VAL A 80 -11.81 0.61 2.83
CA VAL A 80 -11.78 0.96 4.26
C VAL A 80 -13.17 0.96 4.88
N PRO A 81 -14.18 1.66 4.33
CA PRO A 81 -15.53 1.63 4.89
C PRO A 81 -16.15 0.24 4.86
N TYR A 82 -15.85 -0.56 3.84
CA TYR A 82 -16.31 -1.94 3.74
C TYR A 82 -15.72 -2.81 4.87
N LEU A 83 -14.40 -2.76 5.07
CA LEU A 83 -13.72 -3.50 6.15
C LEU A 83 -14.23 -3.11 7.55
N PHE A 84 -14.49 -1.82 7.77
CA PHE A 84 -15.05 -1.36 9.04
C PHE A 84 -16.48 -1.83 9.26
N ALA A 85 -17.34 -1.72 8.23
CA ALA A 85 -18.70 -2.20 8.32
C ALA A 85 -18.75 -3.73 8.54
N ASP A 86 -17.81 -4.48 7.95
CA ASP A 86 -17.68 -5.93 8.15
C ASP A 86 -17.33 -6.25 9.60
N THR A 87 -16.24 -5.64 10.09
CA THR A 87 -15.76 -5.83 11.46
C THR A 87 -16.81 -5.45 12.50
N TRP A 88 -17.54 -4.34 12.27
CA TRP A 88 -18.62 -3.91 13.14
C TRP A 88 -19.78 -4.91 13.14
N SER A 89 -20.12 -5.50 11.99
CA SER A 89 -21.18 -6.49 11.90
C SER A 89 -20.84 -7.80 12.59
N LEU A 90 -19.57 -8.21 12.56
CA LEU A 90 -19.06 -9.38 13.27
C LEU A 90 -19.12 -9.21 14.79
N TRP A 91 -18.91 -7.99 15.30
CA TRP A 91 -19.10 -7.69 16.73
C TRP A 91 -20.58 -7.72 17.15
N GLY A 92 -21.51 -7.49 16.23
CA GLY A 92 -22.95 -7.55 16.45
C GLY A 92 -23.59 -8.93 16.29
N SER A 93 -22.79 -10.02 16.32
CA SER A 93 -23.24 -11.41 16.16
C SER A 93 -23.92 -11.73 14.81
N ARG A 94 -23.60 -10.98 13.75
CA ARG A 94 -24.12 -11.24 12.41
C ARG A 94 -23.41 -12.42 11.75
N GLU A 95 -24.14 -13.24 10.98
CA GLU A 95 -23.55 -14.39 10.28
C GLU A 95 -22.49 -13.96 9.25
N VAL A 96 -21.38 -14.70 9.24
CA VAL A 96 -20.27 -14.51 8.29
C VAL A 96 -20.79 -14.73 6.86
N GLY A 97 -20.62 -13.74 5.97
CA GLY A 97 -20.98 -13.83 4.55
C GLY A 97 -22.24 -13.07 4.14
N GLN A 98 -22.91 -12.37 5.06
CA GLN A 98 -24.02 -11.49 4.70
C GLN A 98 -23.50 -10.22 4.00
N GLN A 99 -24.07 -9.85 2.84
CA GLN A 99 -23.64 -8.67 2.09
C GLN A 99 -23.72 -7.41 2.94
N ILE A 100 -22.63 -6.63 2.96
CA ILE A 100 -22.57 -5.38 3.68
C ILE A 100 -23.43 -4.34 2.96
N SER A 101 -24.40 -3.78 3.67
CA SER A 101 -25.17 -2.67 3.15
C SER A 101 -24.32 -1.40 3.16
N THR A 102 -24.04 -0.86 1.98
CA THR A 102 -23.39 0.46 1.78
C THR A 102 -24.25 1.62 2.29
N ARG A 103 -25.49 1.34 2.70
CA ARG A 103 -26.40 2.31 3.34
C ARG A 103 -26.31 2.29 4.87
N SER A 104 -25.57 1.35 5.45
CA SER A 104 -25.42 1.23 6.90
C SER A 104 -24.71 2.45 7.51
N TRP A 105 -25.08 2.76 8.75
CA TRP A 105 -24.51 3.90 9.47
C TRP A 105 -22.99 3.78 9.68
N PRO A 106 -22.41 2.61 10.04
CA PRO A 106 -20.96 2.46 10.17
C PRO A 106 -20.19 2.72 8.87
N TYR A 107 -20.74 2.28 7.73
CA TYR A 107 -20.14 2.51 6.41
C TYR A 107 -20.11 4.00 6.05
N ARG A 108 -21.24 4.71 6.26
CA ARG A 108 -21.34 6.14 5.96
C ARG A 108 -20.51 7.01 6.90
N GLY A 109 -20.44 6.65 8.18
CA GLY A 109 -19.58 7.33 9.15
C GLY A 109 -18.12 7.30 8.72
N TRP A 110 -17.63 6.14 8.28
CA TRP A 110 -16.26 5.99 7.78
C TRP A 110 -16.02 6.68 6.43
N LEU A 111 -17.01 6.72 5.54
CA LEU A 111 -16.92 7.54 4.33
C LEU A 111 -16.76 9.03 4.66
N LEU A 112 -17.54 9.54 5.61
CA LEU A 112 -17.40 10.93 6.06
C LEU A 112 -16.04 11.16 6.71
N ALA A 113 -15.56 10.25 7.54
CA ALA A 113 -14.23 10.33 8.14
C ALA A 113 -13.12 10.35 7.07
N LEU A 114 -13.19 9.51 6.05
CA LEU A 114 -12.23 9.51 4.94
C LEU A 114 -12.27 10.78 4.11
N ALA A 115 -13.42 11.45 4.01
CA ALA A 115 -13.52 12.75 3.35
C ALA A 115 -12.97 13.89 4.22
N THR A 116 -13.22 13.86 5.55
CA THR A 116 -12.95 15.00 6.44
C THR A 116 -11.57 14.95 7.10
N ILE A 117 -11.04 13.78 7.45
CA ILE A 117 -9.73 13.66 8.10
C ILE A 117 -8.60 14.21 7.20
N PRO A 118 -8.52 13.88 5.90
CA PRO A 118 -7.49 14.45 5.03
C PRO A 118 -7.61 15.97 4.88
N LEU A 119 -8.83 16.50 4.87
CA LEU A 119 -9.07 17.94 4.86
C LEU A 119 -8.56 18.60 6.15
N ALA A 120 -8.79 17.97 7.29
CA ALA A 120 -8.22 18.44 8.56
C ALA A 120 -6.69 18.36 8.60
N GLY A 121 -6.10 17.42 7.85
CA GLY A 121 -4.65 17.33 7.69
C GLY A 121 -4.02 18.52 6.95
N LEU A 122 -4.79 19.37 6.25
CA LEU A 122 -4.24 20.50 5.49
C LEU A 122 -3.57 21.57 6.36
N TRP A 123 -3.92 21.64 7.65
CA TRP A 123 -3.27 22.54 8.61
C TRP A 123 -1.92 22.04 9.12
N THR A 124 -1.57 20.78 8.81
CA THR A 124 -0.32 20.15 9.22
C THR A 124 0.72 20.24 8.11
N ARG A 125 2.00 20.32 8.48
CA ARG A 125 3.11 20.33 7.51
C ARG A 125 3.14 19.00 6.74
N PHE A 126 3.27 19.06 5.42
CA PHE A 126 3.30 17.87 4.55
C PHE A 126 4.31 16.80 5.01
N ALA A 127 5.51 17.21 5.43
CA ALA A 127 6.54 16.31 5.94
C ALA A 127 6.10 15.52 7.20
N GLU A 128 5.30 16.12 8.07
CA GLU A 128 4.78 15.44 9.27
C GLU A 128 3.71 14.41 8.90
N ILE A 129 2.81 14.75 7.96
CA ILE A 129 1.81 13.82 7.43
C ILE A 129 2.50 12.62 6.78
N GLN A 130 3.53 12.87 5.96
CA GLN A 130 4.32 11.80 5.33
C GLN A 130 5.04 10.93 6.38
N LYS A 131 5.58 11.52 7.44
CA LYS A 131 6.21 10.79 8.53
C LYS A 131 5.20 9.88 9.25
N TRP A 132 4.02 10.41 9.60
CA TRP A 132 2.97 9.62 10.22
C TRP A 132 2.48 8.50 9.32
N TYR A 133 2.28 8.79 8.04
CA TYR A 133 1.92 7.79 7.04
C TYR A 133 2.97 6.67 6.96
N ALA A 134 4.26 7.01 6.95
CA ALA A 134 5.35 6.03 6.93
C ALA A 134 5.37 5.19 8.22
N ILE A 135 5.15 5.79 9.39
CA ILE A 135 5.11 5.08 10.68
C ILE A 135 3.93 4.09 10.70
N VAL A 136 2.72 4.54 10.34
CA VAL A 136 1.53 3.70 10.33
C VAL A 136 1.68 2.58 9.30
N GLY A 137 2.17 2.88 8.10
CA GLY A 137 2.44 1.89 7.06
C GLY A 137 3.48 0.85 7.48
N ALA A 138 4.56 1.28 8.14
CA ALA A 138 5.58 0.39 8.68
C ALA A 138 5.04 -0.53 9.78
N ALA A 139 4.11 -0.06 10.63
CA ALA A 139 3.47 -0.88 11.65
C ALA A 139 2.45 -1.88 11.07
N PHE A 140 1.85 -1.58 9.92
CA PHE A 140 0.85 -2.42 9.28
C PHE A 140 1.43 -3.72 8.72
N LEU A 141 2.61 -3.67 8.10
CA LEU A 141 3.28 -4.85 7.51
C LEU A 141 3.52 -6.01 8.50
N PRO A 142 4.14 -5.80 9.68
CA PRO A 142 4.31 -6.87 10.66
C PRO A 142 2.97 -7.35 11.22
N ALA A 143 1.97 -6.48 11.41
CA ALA A 143 0.64 -6.89 11.86
C ALA A 143 -0.02 -7.86 10.87
N VAL A 144 0.01 -7.56 9.56
CA VAL A 144 -0.48 -8.46 8.51
C VAL A 144 0.34 -9.75 8.46
N ALA A 145 1.66 -9.68 8.59
CA ALA A 145 2.50 -10.87 8.59
C ALA A 145 2.16 -11.82 9.75
N VAL A 146 1.95 -11.30 10.96
CA VAL A 146 1.48 -12.09 12.11
C VAL A 146 0.09 -12.67 11.83
N ALA A 147 -0.85 -11.88 11.33
CA ALA A 147 -2.20 -12.35 11.02
C ALA A 147 -2.19 -13.51 10.01
N LEU A 148 -1.41 -13.39 8.92
CA LEU A 148 -1.25 -14.44 7.92
C LEU A 148 -0.53 -15.66 8.46
N LEU A 149 0.44 -15.48 9.35
CA LEU A 149 1.16 -16.57 10.00
C LEU A 149 0.21 -17.38 10.91
N VAL A 150 -0.61 -16.69 11.71
CA VAL A 150 -1.60 -17.32 12.60
C VAL A 150 -2.69 -18.01 11.78
N LEU A 151 -3.28 -17.32 10.81
CA LEU A 151 -4.40 -17.84 10.03
C LEU A 151 -3.95 -18.98 9.11
N GLY A 152 -2.86 -18.78 8.38
CA GLY A 152 -2.34 -19.77 7.43
C GLY A 152 -1.78 -21.03 8.09
N ARG A 153 -1.47 -21.01 9.39
CA ARG A 153 -1.10 -22.21 10.17
C ARG A 153 -2.32 -23.01 10.65
N ARG A 154 -3.49 -22.38 10.76
CA ARG A 154 -4.74 -23.05 11.18
C ARG A 154 -5.36 -23.81 10.01
N ARG A 155 -4.86 -25.03 9.76
CA ARG A 155 -5.37 -25.92 8.69
C ARG A 155 -6.87 -26.22 8.81
N SER A 156 -7.42 -26.20 10.02
CA SER A 156 -8.85 -26.38 10.27
C SER A 156 -9.71 -25.23 9.74
N LEU A 157 -9.18 -24.01 9.63
CA LEU A 157 -9.92 -22.84 9.14
C LEU A 157 -9.74 -22.62 7.64
N VAL A 158 -8.54 -22.83 7.11
CA VAL A 158 -8.20 -22.49 5.71
C VAL A 158 -8.19 -23.73 4.80
N GLY A 159 -8.17 -24.93 5.37
CA GLY A 159 -8.01 -26.18 4.63
C GLY A 159 -6.56 -26.47 4.23
N GLU A 160 -6.23 -27.74 4.02
CA GLU A 160 -4.83 -28.19 3.83
C GLU A 160 -4.16 -27.60 2.58
N LYS A 161 -4.93 -27.34 1.52
CA LYS A 161 -4.41 -26.84 0.25
C LYS A 161 -4.03 -25.36 0.28
N LEU A 162 -4.59 -24.59 1.24
CA LEU A 162 -4.42 -23.14 1.37
C LEU A 162 -3.57 -22.76 2.58
N ALA A 163 -3.25 -23.71 3.45
CA ALA A 163 -2.34 -23.50 4.55
C ALA A 163 -0.98 -22.99 4.08
N THR A 164 -0.34 -22.16 4.90
CA THR A 164 0.97 -21.57 4.61
C THR A 164 2.00 -22.66 4.43
N ARG A 165 2.57 -22.73 3.22
CA ARG A 165 3.68 -23.64 2.91
C ARG A 165 4.95 -23.16 3.60
N TRP A 166 5.92 -24.06 3.79
CA TRP A 166 7.23 -23.75 4.40
C TRP A 166 7.91 -22.51 3.81
N ILE A 167 7.84 -22.30 2.49
CA ILE A 167 8.40 -21.11 1.83
C ILE A 167 7.70 -19.82 2.30
N GLY A 168 6.36 -19.84 2.38
CA GLY A 168 5.59 -18.70 2.88
C GLY A 168 5.83 -18.45 4.37
N LEU A 169 6.02 -19.51 5.16
CA LEU A 169 6.39 -19.41 6.57
C LEU A 169 7.75 -18.71 6.73
N LEU A 170 8.77 -19.18 6.00
CA LEU A 170 10.11 -18.58 6.02
C LEU A 170 10.08 -17.11 5.59
N ALA A 171 9.33 -16.78 4.54
CA ALA A 171 9.16 -15.40 4.09
C ALA A 171 8.50 -14.51 5.16
N LEU A 172 7.41 -14.97 5.78
CA LEU A 172 6.72 -14.23 6.85
C LEU A 172 7.63 -14.04 8.07
N VAL A 173 8.34 -15.08 8.49
CA VAL A 173 9.29 -15.00 9.60
C VAL A 173 10.44 -14.04 9.27
N ALA A 174 10.98 -14.09 8.05
CA ALA A 174 12.03 -13.17 7.61
C ALA A 174 11.56 -11.71 7.63
N VAL A 175 10.33 -11.43 7.18
CA VAL A 175 9.73 -10.09 7.27
C VAL A 175 9.62 -9.65 8.73
N LEU A 176 9.11 -10.51 9.62
CA LEU A 176 9.00 -10.17 11.04
C LEU A 176 10.37 -9.91 11.69
N LEU A 177 11.36 -10.75 11.42
CA LEU A 177 12.72 -10.57 11.91
C LEU A 177 13.32 -9.26 11.39
N PHE A 178 13.15 -8.95 10.12
CA PHE A 178 13.62 -7.69 9.54
C PHE A 178 13.02 -6.48 10.27
N TYR A 179 11.71 -6.47 10.49
CA TYR A 179 11.05 -5.36 11.21
C TYR A 179 11.45 -5.27 12.68
N LEU A 180 11.61 -6.40 13.36
CA LEU A 180 12.07 -6.43 14.76
C LEU A 180 13.51 -5.92 14.90
N LEU A 181 14.40 -6.32 13.99
CA LEU A 181 15.78 -5.87 13.96
C LEU A 181 15.88 -4.38 13.61
N ALA A 182 15.23 -3.94 12.53
CA ALA A 182 15.25 -2.55 12.11
C ALA A 182 14.64 -1.62 13.17
N GLY A 183 13.49 -2.01 13.75
CA GLY A 183 12.86 -1.27 14.83
C GLY A 183 13.69 -1.25 16.11
N GLY A 184 14.28 -2.39 16.48
CA GLY A 184 15.16 -2.51 17.64
C GLY A 184 16.42 -1.65 17.53
N LEU A 185 17.05 -1.62 16.35
CA LEU A 185 18.21 -0.77 16.07
C LEU A 185 17.85 0.72 16.15
N GLU A 186 16.72 1.14 15.59
CA GLU A 186 16.26 2.53 15.66
C GLU A 186 15.94 2.96 17.10
N VAL A 187 15.29 2.10 17.88
CA VAL A 187 15.02 2.38 19.31
C VAL A 187 16.32 2.43 20.11
N HIS A 188 17.24 1.49 19.87
CA HIS A 188 18.54 1.47 20.54
C HIS A 188 19.31 2.76 20.25
N LYS A 189 19.35 3.18 18.98
CA LYS A 189 19.99 4.42 18.54
C LYS A 189 19.44 5.66 19.27
N ARG A 190 18.12 5.74 19.42
CA ARG A 190 17.46 6.83 20.17
C ARG A 190 17.73 6.80 21.67
N LEU A 191 17.91 5.62 22.26
CA LEU A 191 18.22 5.45 23.68
C LEU A 191 19.72 5.64 23.98
N SER A 192 20.61 5.32 23.04
CA SER A 192 22.07 5.46 23.18
C SER A 192 22.60 6.86 22.88
N GLY A 193 21.75 7.78 22.41
CA GLY A 193 22.11 9.20 22.21
C GLY A 193 23.06 9.49 21.04
N THR A 194 23.24 8.54 20.12
CA THR A 194 24.05 8.63 18.88
C THR A 194 23.17 8.53 17.65
#